data_AF-A0A533UFX7-F1
#
_entry.id   AF-A0A533UFX7-F1
#
_cell.length_a   1.000
_cell.length_b   1.000
_cell.length_c   1.000
_cell.angle_alpha   90.00
_cell.angle_beta   90.00
_cell.angle_gamma   90.00
#
_symmetry.space_group_name_H-M   'P 1'
#
loop_
_entity.id
_entity.type
_entity.pdbx_description
1 polymer ?
#
loop_
_entity_poly.entity_id
_entity_poly.type
_entity_poly.pdbx_seq_one_letter_code
_entity_poly.pdbx_strand_id
1 'polypeptide(L)'
;MANVLIRKSIALKVLQYSILFLVVYQSLHVLDHILQYYELYVLGINPPPAIFEGLFNASDTKVHLWLNMIEHATFILILTSLYLTYRYLRRVRGYVRKSIALKVLQYSILFLVIYQSLHVLDHILQYYELYVLGINPPPAIFEGLFNESDTKIHLWINGILIVSSFVVLITFMKSKAILSYLPPNN
;
A
#
# COMPACT_ATOMS: atom_id res chain seq x y z
N MET A 1 8.05 30.58 -16.17
CA MET A 1 6.83 30.26 -15.37
C MET A 1 6.05 29.04 -15.88
N ALA A 2 5.78 28.90 -17.19
CA ALA A 2 4.99 27.77 -17.73
C ALA A 2 5.54 26.37 -17.37
N ASN A 3 6.86 26.15 -17.49
CA ASN A 3 7.51 24.87 -17.15
C ASN A 3 7.33 24.42 -15.69
N VAL A 4 7.20 25.36 -14.75
CA VAL A 4 7.05 25.05 -13.32
C VAL A 4 5.60 24.63 -13.00
N LEU A 5 4.62 25.23 -13.65
CA LEU A 5 3.21 24.87 -13.52
C LEU A 5 2.92 23.49 -14.14
N ILE A 6 3.55 23.19 -15.29
CA ILE A 6 3.44 21.88 -15.96
C ILE A 6 4.01 20.76 -15.09
N ARG A 7 5.22 20.92 -14.54
CA ARG A 7 5.85 19.90 -13.66
C ARG A 7 5.02 19.61 -12.40
N LYS A 8 4.35 20.62 -11.83
CA LYS A 8 3.45 20.43 -10.67
C LYS A 8 2.18 19.68 -11.02
N SER A 9 1.59 20.01 -12.16
CA SER A 9 0.42 19.28 -12.66
C SER A 9 0.76 17.80 -12.84
N ILE A 10 1.95 17.49 -13.38
CA ILE A 10 2.42 16.11 -13.54
C ILE A 10 2.64 15.42 -12.20
N ALA A 11 3.36 16.05 -11.25
CA ALA A 11 3.61 15.43 -9.94
C ALA A 11 2.32 15.13 -9.15
N LEU A 12 1.36 16.05 -9.15
CA LEU A 12 0.05 15.83 -8.51
C LEU A 12 -0.77 14.74 -9.22
N LYS A 13 -0.67 14.66 -10.55
CA LYS A 13 -1.29 13.57 -11.32
C LYS A 13 -0.65 12.23 -11.01
N VAL A 14 0.68 12.15 -10.98
CA VAL A 14 1.41 10.92 -10.59
C VAL A 14 0.98 10.49 -9.21
N LEU A 15 1.00 11.39 -8.22
CA LEU A 15 0.54 11.08 -6.85
C LEU A 15 -0.92 10.62 -6.82
N GLN A 16 -1.81 11.28 -7.56
CA GLN A 16 -3.21 10.89 -7.67
C GLN A 16 -3.35 9.48 -8.27
N TYR A 17 -2.66 9.19 -9.37
CA TYR A 17 -2.72 7.89 -10.02
C TYR A 17 -2.09 6.78 -9.18
N SER A 18 -1.00 7.06 -8.45
CA SER A 18 -0.42 6.10 -7.51
C SER A 18 -1.35 5.78 -6.35
N ILE A 19 -2.05 6.78 -5.79
CA ILE A 19 -3.06 6.54 -4.75
C ILE A 19 -4.26 5.76 -5.32
N LEU A 20 -4.71 6.09 -6.53
CA LEU A 20 -5.79 5.34 -7.19
C LEU A 20 -5.40 3.89 -7.48
N PHE A 21 -4.19 3.67 -8.00
CA PHE A 21 -3.63 2.34 -8.21
C PHE A 21 -3.62 1.55 -6.90
N LEU A 22 -3.12 2.13 -5.81
CA LEU A 22 -3.10 1.50 -4.50
C LEU A 22 -4.51 1.08 -4.06
N VAL A 23 -5.50 1.97 -4.14
CA VAL A 23 -6.88 1.66 -3.74
C VAL A 23 -7.47 0.55 -4.60
N VAL A 24 -7.26 0.58 -5.92
CA VAL A 24 -7.75 -0.46 -6.83
C VAL A 24 -7.08 -1.79 -6.52
N TYR A 25 -5.74 -1.83 -6.46
CA TYR A 25 -4.97 -3.03 -6.15
C TYR A 25 -5.43 -3.65 -4.83
N GLN A 26 -5.47 -2.85 -3.75
CA GLN A 26 -5.87 -3.35 -2.45
C GLN A 26 -7.33 -3.81 -2.41
N SER A 27 -8.23 -3.16 -3.19
CA SER A 27 -9.62 -3.60 -3.28
C SER A 27 -9.75 -4.98 -3.92
N LEU A 28 -9.00 -5.22 -5.00
CA LEU A 28 -8.96 -6.53 -5.66
C LEU A 28 -8.34 -7.58 -4.75
N HIS A 29 -7.25 -7.24 -4.06
CA HIS A 29 -6.57 -8.15 -3.16
C HIS A 29 -7.44 -8.56 -1.96
N VAL A 30 -8.15 -7.62 -1.34
CA VAL A 30 -9.09 -7.94 -0.25
C VAL A 30 -10.27 -8.75 -0.77
N LEU A 31 -10.77 -8.46 -1.96
CA LEU A 31 -11.86 -9.26 -2.55
C LEU A 31 -11.43 -10.71 -2.75
N ASP A 32 -10.19 -10.93 -3.16
CA ASP A 32 -9.61 -12.27 -3.28
C ASP A 32 -9.58 -12.98 -1.92
N HIS A 33 -9.09 -12.32 -0.87
CA HIS A 33 -9.08 -12.89 0.49
C HIS A 33 -10.47 -13.15 1.06
N ILE A 34 -11.46 -12.29 0.76
CA ILE A 34 -12.86 -12.53 1.13
C ILE A 34 -13.37 -13.80 0.44
N LEU A 35 -13.04 -13.97 -0.84
CA LEU A 35 -13.43 -15.14 -1.59
C LEU A 35 -12.77 -16.40 -1.03
N GLN A 36 -11.45 -16.37 -0.79
CA GLN A 36 -10.73 -17.49 -0.17
C GLN A 36 -11.33 -17.87 1.19
N TYR A 37 -11.66 -16.87 2.01
CA TYR A 37 -12.35 -17.11 3.28
C TYR A 37 -13.68 -17.81 3.08
N TYR A 38 -14.50 -17.35 2.12
CA TYR A 38 -15.79 -17.96 1.83
C TYR A 38 -15.64 -19.38 1.29
N GLU A 39 -14.73 -19.59 0.35
CA GLU A 39 -14.43 -20.90 -0.24
C GLU A 39 -13.96 -21.90 0.83
N LEU A 40 -13.04 -21.49 1.70
CA LEU A 40 -12.48 -22.35 2.74
C LEU A 40 -13.48 -22.63 3.87
N TYR A 41 -14.12 -21.60 4.44
CA TYR A 41 -14.91 -21.73 5.66
C TYR A 41 -16.41 -21.93 5.44
N VAL A 42 -16.95 -21.49 4.29
CA VAL A 42 -18.38 -21.63 3.98
C VAL A 42 -18.61 -22.79 3.01
N LEU A 43 -17.78 -22.92 1.97
CA LEU A 43 -17.92 -23.98 0.96
C LEU A 43 -17.08 -25.24 1.27
N GLY A 44 -16.09 -25.15 2.16
CA GLY A 44 -15.22 -26.28 2.52
C GLY A 44 -14.23 -26.68 1.41
N ILE A 45 -13.92 -25.77 0.49
CA ILE A 45 -12.99 -26.00 -0.63
C ILE A 45 -11.56 -25.79 -0.12
N ASN A 46 -10.70 -26.81 -0.24
CA ASN A 46 -9.30 -26.75 0.19
C ASN A 46 -8.40 -27.47 -0.83
N PRO A 47 -7.42 -26.78 -1.46
CA PRO A 47 -7.12 -25.34 -1.32
C PRO A 47 -8.17 -24.45 -2.01
N PRO A 48 -8.48 -23.26 -1.45
CA PRO A 48 -9.38 -22.30 -2.10
C PRO A 48 -8.71 -21.77 -3.38
N PRO A 49 -9.38 -21.82 -4.55
CA PRO A 49 -8.76 -21.49 -5.83
C PRO A 49 -8.46 -20.00 -6.04
N ALA A 50 -9.24 -19.08 -5.43
CA ALA A 50 -9.18 -17.62 -5.59
C ALA A 50 -9.16 -17.06 -7.04
N ILE A 51 -9.88 -15.96 -7.31
CA ILE A 51 -10.03 -15.43 -8.69
C ILE A 51 -8.76 -14.70 -9.15
N PHE A 52 -8.11 -13.94 -8.26
CA PHE A 52 -6.94 -13.14 -8.59
C PHE A 52 -5.63 -13.90 -8.41
N GLU A 53 -5.59 -14.92 -7.55
CA GLU A 53 -4.53 -15.93 -7.59
C GLU A 53 -4.44 -16.58 -8.97
N GLY A 54 -5.56 -16.92 -9.61
CA GLY A 54 -5.55 -17.46 -10.97
C GLY A 54 -5.05 -16.49 -12.05
N LEU A 55 -5.20 -15.18 -11.85
CA LEU A 55 -4.79 -14.15 -12.81
C LEU A 55 -3.28 -13.86 -12.79
N PHE A 56 -2.66 -13.92 -11.62
CA PHE A 56 -1.23 -13.61 -11.46
C PHE A 56 -0.38 -14.81 -11.05
N ASN A 57 -1.00 -15.94 -10.69
CA ASN A 57 -0.37 -17.06 -10.00
C ASN A 57 0.21 -16.64 -8.63
N ALA A 58 -0.54 -15.82 -7.88
CA ALA A 58 -0.08 -15.19 -6.63
C ALA A 58 0.11 -16.19 -5.46
N SER A 59 -0.26 -17.45 -5.63
CA SER A 59 0.06 -18.56 -4.74
C SER A 59 1.53 -19.03 -4.88
N ASP A 60 2.19 -18.72 -5.99
CA ASP A 60 3.63 -18.92 -6.13
C ASP A 60 4.39 -17.87 -5.31
N THR A 61 5.25 -18.33 -4.39
CA THR A 61 6.00 -17.46 -3.48
C THR A 61 6.86 -16.41 -4.21
N LYS A 62 7.37 -16.68 -5.42
CA LYS A 62 8.15 -15.69 -6.20
C LYS A 62 7.26 -14.60 -6.76
N VAL A 63 6.13 -15.00 -7.34
CA VAL A 63 5.13 -14.06 -7.87
C VAL A 63 4.60 -13.19 -6.72
N HIS A 64 4.25 -13.82 -5.61
CA HIS A 64 3.72 -13.15 -4.43
C HIS A 64 4.69 -12.09 -3.90
N LEU A 65 5.97 -12.47 -3.73
CA LEU A 65 7.03 -11.53 -3.36
C LEU A 65 7.17 -10.37 -4.35
N TRP A 66 7.10 -10.65 -5.66
CA TRP A 66 7.22 -9.63 -6.69
C TRP A 66 6.06 -8.62 -6.66
N LEU A 67 4.83 -9.08 -6.46
CA LEU A 67 3.66 -8.22 -6.30
C LEU A 67 3.79 -7.32 -5.05
N ASN A 68 4.21 -7.89 -3.92
CA ASN A 68 4.42 -7.15 -2.68
C ASN A 68 5.54 -6.09 -2.81
N MET A 69 6.58 -6.38 -3.61
CA MET A 69 7.64 -5.42 -3.94
C MET A 69 7.14 -4.24 -4.78
N ILE A 70 6.25 -4.47 -5.75
CA ILE A 70 5.63 -3.41 -6.56
C ILE A 70 4.77 -2.50 -5.68
N GLU A 71 3.96 -3.11 -4.81
CA GLU A 71 3.14 -2.38 -3.86
C GLU A 71 4.02 -1.53 -2.92
N HIS A 72 5.10 -2.11 -2.40
CA HIS A 72 6.05 -1.41 -1.53
C HIS A 72 6.72 -0.22 -2.24
N ALA A 73 7.17 -0.41 -3.48
CA ALA A 73 7.73 0.68 -4.29
C ALA A 73 6.70 1.81 -4.50
N THR A 74 5.43 1.45 -4.68
CA THR A 74 4.32 2.42 -4.80
C THR A 74 4.15 3.24 -3.53
N PHE A 75 4.17 2.59 -2.35
CA PHE A 75 4.12 3.28 -1.06
C PHE A 75 5.28 4.25 -0.85
N ILE A 76 6.51 3.83 -1.16
CA ILE A 76 7.69 4.71 -1.09
C ILE A 76 7.53 5.91 -2.02
N LEU A 77 7.02 5.71 -3.23
CA LEU A 77 6.81 6.78 -4.21
C LEU A 77 5.77 7.79 -3.71
N ILE A 78 4.66 7.31 -3.12
CA ILE A 78 3.62 8.16 -2.51
C ILE A 78 4.22 8.96 -1.34
N LEU A 79 4.94 8.31 -0.43
CA LEU A 79 5.56 8.96 0.73
C LEU A 79 6.58 10.03 0.31
N THR A 80 7.47 9.69 -0.63
CA THR A 80 8.50 10.61 -1.14
C THR A 80 7.85 11.82 -1.80
N SER A 81 6.84 11.61 -2.65
CA SER A 81 6.10 12.68 -3.32
C SER A 81 5.41 13.60 -2.31
N LEU A 82 4.78 13.03 -1.28
CA LEU A 82 4.13 13.80 -0.22
C LEU A 82 5.13 14.56 0.64
N TYR A 83 6.25 13.94 1.02
CA TYR A 83 7.30 14.57 1.82
C TYR A 83 7.92 15.77 1.10
N LEU A 84 8.26 15.62 -0.18
CA LEU A 84 8.79 16.71 -1.01
C LEU A 84 7.78 17.86 -1.11
N THR A 85 6.51 17.53 -1.34
CA THR A 85 5.42 18.52 -1.42
C THR A 85 5.23 19.25 -0.09
N TYR A 86 5.25 18.54 1.04
CA TYR A 86 5.13 19.13 2.37
C TYR A 86 6.32 20.02 2.74
N ARG A 87 7.56 19.56 2.49
CA ARG A 87 8.78 20.34 2.79
C ARG A 87 8.77 21.67 2.07
N TYR A 88 8.31 21.68 0.83
CA TYR A 88 8.13 22.90 0.08
C TYR A 88 7.05 23.81 0.70
N LEU A 89 5.87 23.25 0.99
CA LEU A 89 4.76 23.99 1.59
C LEU A 89 5.12 24.63 2.93
N ARG A 90 5.88 23.92 3.78
CA ARG A 90 6.38 24.44 5.06
C ARG A 90 7.27 25.67 4.90
N ARG A 91 8.04 25.76 3.81
CA ARG A 91 8.90 26.91 3.51
C ARG A 91 8.12 28.12 2.99
N VAL A 92 7.02 27.90 2.28
CA VAL A 92 6.32 28.95 1.52
C VAL A 92 5.07 29.48 2.23
N ARG A 93 4.38 28.66 3.05
CA ARG A 93 3.20 29.08 3.79
C ARG A 93 3.12 28.38 5.15
N GLY A 94 3.21 29.15 6.23
CA GLY A 94 2.99 28.68 7.61
C GLY A 94 1.61 28.04 7.86
N TYR A 95 0.67 28.18 6.91
CA TYR A 95 -0.69 27.62 6.93
C TYR A 95 -0.74 26.09 6.95
N VAL A 96 0.27 25.41 6.40
CA VAL A 96 0.24 23.95 6.20
C VAL A 96 0.32 23.17 7.52
N ARG A 97 0.85 23.79 8.59
CA ARG A 97 0.97 23.19 9.93
C ARG A 97 -0.39 22.91 10.60
N LYS A 98 -1.47 23.56 10.17
CA LYS A 98 -2.79 23.48 10.83
C LYS A 98 -3.78 22.51 10.16
N SER A 99 -3.49 21.99 8.96
CA SER A 99 -4.42 21.07 8.29
C SER A 99 -4.38 19.69 8.94
N ILE A 100 -5.47 19.32 9.60
CA ILE A 100 -5.67 17.98 10.17
C ILE A 100 -5.64 16.93 9.05
N ALA A 101 -6.29 17.21 7.91
CA ALA A 101 -6.33 16.28 6.77
C ALA A 101 -4.94 15.93 6.23
N LEU A 102 -4.02 16.91 6.16
CA LEU A 102 -2.64 16.65 5.73
C LEU A 102 -1.85 15.82 6.74
N LYS A 103 -2.09 16.03 8.04
CA LYS A 103 -1.45 15.21 9.08
C LYS A 103 -1.94 13.77 9.01
N VAL A 104 -3.26 13.56 8.91
CA VAL A 104 -3.84 12.22 8.75
C VAL A 104 -3.26 11.54 7.51
N LEU A 105 -3.25 12.23 6.37
CA LEU A 105 -2.65 11.72 5.13
C LEU A 105 -1.19 11.26 5.33
N GLN A 106 -0.37 12.08 5.98
CA GLN A 106 1.04 11.77 6.25
C GLN A 106 1.21 10.54 7.16
N TYR A 107 0.47 10.49 8.28
CA TYR A 107 0.59 9.38 9.22
C TYR A 107 0.01 8.09 8.64
N SER A 108 -1.07 8.15 7.87
CA SER A 108 -1.62 6.97 7.19
C SER A 108 -0.65 6.40 6.16
N ILE A 109 -0.01 7.25 5.34
CA ILE A 109 1.01 6.79 4.38
C ILE A 109 2.24 6.23 5.10
N LEU A 110 2.69 6.89 6.18
CA LEU A 110 3.83 6.40 6.95
C LEU A 110 3.55 5.03 7.57
N PHE A 111 2.37 4.85 8.16
CA PHE A 111 1.92 3.57 8.69
C PHE A 111 1.95 2.48 7.60
N LEU A 112 1.37 2.76 6.43
CA LEU A 112 1.33 1.80 5.32
C LEU A 112 2.73 1.45 4.80
N VAL A 113 3.63 2.43 4.71
CA VAL A 113 5.03 2.17 4.31
C VAL A 113 5.73 1.26 5.32
N ILE A 114 5.58 1.52 6.63
CA ILE A 114 6.19 0.71 7.68
C ILE A 114 5.64 -0.71 7.62
N TYR A 115 4.32 -0.86 7.59
CA TYR A 115 3.67 -2.16 7.49
C TYR A 115 4.15 -2.93 6.25
N GLN A 116 4.10 -2.32 5.06
CA GLN A 116 4.52 -2.98 3.83
C GLN A 116 6.01 -3.35 3.84
N SER A 117 6.86 -2.54 4.50
CA SER A 117 8.29 -2.87 4.65
C SER A 117 8.48 -4.16 5.45
N LEU A 118 7.74 -4.31 6.55
CA LEU A 118 7.79 -5.51 7.38
C LEU A 118 7.23 -6.72 6.65
N HIS A 119 6.11 -6.54 5.95
CA HIS A 119 5.46 -7.58 5.17
C HIS A 119 6.35 -8.08 4.01
N VAL A 120 6.98 -7.17 3.24
CA VAL A 120 7.95 -7.56 2.21
C VAL A 120 9.17 -8.26 2.81
N LEU A 121 9.65 -7.80 3.97
CA LEU A 121 10.77 -8.46 4.65
C LEU A 121 10.42 -9.90 5.02
N ASP A 122 9.21 -10.15 5.52
CA ASP A 122 8.72 -11.51 5.82
C ASP A 122 8.77 -12.38 4.56
N HIS A 123 8.24 -11.90 3.43
CA HIS A 123 8.26 -12.65 2.16
C HIS A 123 9.67 -12.87 1.59
N ILE A 124 10.60 -11.94 1.76
CA ILE A 124 12.01 -12.15 1.39
C ILE A 124 12.61 -13.29 2.20
N LEU A 125 12.30 -13.34 3.49
CA LEU A 125 12.80 -14.37 4.40
C LEU A 125 12.18 -15.73 4.08
N GLN A 126 10.85 -15.79 3.88
CA GLN A 126 10.18 -17.00 3.43
C GLN A 126 10.73 -17.50 2.09
N TYR A 127 11.01 -16.59 1.15
CA TYR A 127 11.66 -16.94 -0.12
C TYR A 127 13.06 -17.54 0.11
N TYR A 128 13.87 -16.93 0.97
CA TYR A 128 15.20 -17.44 1.30
C TYR A 128 15.13 -18.81 1.97
N GLU A 129 14.24 -18.99 2.94
CA GLU A 129 14.04 -20.25 3.65
C GLU A 129 13.58 -21.37 2.72
N LEU A 130 12.61 -21.10 1.85
CA LEU A 130 12.06 -22.10 0.93
C LEU A 130 13.05 -22.47 -0.18
N TYR A 131 13.64 -21.47 -0.86
CA TYR A 131 14.43 -21.71 -2.07
C TYR A 131 15.93 -21.81 -1.87
N VAL A 132 16.46 -21.27 -0.77
CA VAL A 132 17.90 -21.33 -0.47
C VAL A 132 18.19 -22.35 0.63
N LEU A 133 17.37 -22.40 1.69
CA LEU A 133 17.57 -23.34 2.80
C LEU A 133 16.78 -24.64 2.66
N GLY A 134 15.76 -24.69 1.80
CA GLY A 134 14.92 -25.87 1.58
C GLY A 134 13.94 -26.17 2.74
N ILE A 135 13.60 -25.18 3.55
CA ILE A 135 12.65 -25.30 4.66
C ILE A 135 11.22 -25.19 4.12
N ASN A 136 10.38 -26.20 4.40
CA ASN A 136 8.99 -26.22 3.94
C ASN A 136 8.05 -26.85 5.01
N PRO A 137 7.03 -26.12 5.50
CA PRO A 137 6.73 -24.72 5.19
C PRO A 137 7.77 -23.75 5.79
N PRO A 138 8.10 -22.64 5.11
CA PRO A 138 8.93 -21.60 5.69
C PRO A 138 8.19 -20.97 6.87
N PRO A 139 8.81 -20.88 8.07
CA PRO A 139 8.18 -20.23 9.21
C PRO A 139 7.97 -18.73 8.95
N ALA A 140 6.78 -18.20 9.26
CA ALA A 140 6.58 -16.75 9.21
C ALA A 140 7.24 -16.11 10.44
N ILE A 141 8.21 -15.23 10.24
CA ILE A 141 9.02 -14.64 11.32
C ILE A 141 8.18 -13.64 12.14
N PHE A 142 7.19 -13.03 11.50
CA PHE A 142 6.20 -12.19 12.17
C PHE A 142 4.90 -12.93 12.54
N GLU A 143 4.90 -14.26 12.66
CA GLU A 143 3.73 -15.04 13.12
C GLU A 143 3.12 -14.46 14.41
N GLY A 144 3.96 -14.04 15.36
CA GLY A 144 3.49 -13.43 16.62
C GLY A 144 2.92 -12.01 16.49
N LEU A 145 3.22 -11.30 15.41
CA LEU A 145 2.77 -9.92 15.17
C LEU A 145 1.57 -9.84 14.23
N PHE A 146 1.51 -10.74 13.22
CA PHE A 146 0.51 -10.67 12.15
C PHE A 146 -0.08 -12.03 11.73
N ASN A 147 0.42 -13.18 12.22
CA ASN A 147 -0.01 -14.56 11.90
C ASN A 147 -0.72 -14.69 10.54
N GLU A 148 -0.04 -14.23 9.48
CA GLU A 148 -0.65 -14.08 8.16
C GLU A 148 -0.91 -15.41 7.45
N SER A 149 -0.38 -16.50 7.99
CA SER A 149 -0.73 -17.88 7.63
C SER A 149 -2.16 -18.28 8.02
N ASP A 150 -2.77 -17.59 8.99
CA ASP A 150 -4.19 -17.78 9.33
C ASP A 150 -5.06 -16.93 8.40
N THR A 151 -5.88 -17.58 7.56
CA THR A 151 -6.76 -16.92 6.58
C THR A 151 -7.67 -15.86 7.19
N LYS A 152 -8.13 -16.03 8.45
CA LYS A 152 -8.98 -15.04 9.13
C LYS A 152 -8.18 -13.81 9.52
N ILE A 153 -7.00 -14.02 10.11
CA ILE A 153 -6.12 -12.92 10.55
C ILE A 153 -5.61 -12.15 9.33
N HIS A 154 -5.20 -12.88 8.29
CA HIS A 154 -4.78 -12.33 7.00
C HIS A 154 -5.87 -11.45 6.38
N LEU A 155 -7.13 -11.91 6.38
CA LEU A 155 -8.28 -11.11 5.89
C LEU A 155 -8.49 -9.84 6.72
N TRP A 156 -8.39 -9.91 8.05
CA TRP A 156 -8.55 -8.73 8.92
C TRP A 156 -7.48 -7.68 8.67
N ILE A 157 -6.22 -8.11 8.51
CA ILE A 157 -5.10 -7.21 8.21
C ILE A 157 -5.33 -6.53 6.86
N ASN A 158 -5.68 -7.30 5.83
CA ASN A 158 -6.05 -6.76 4.53
C ASN A 158 -7.22 -5.77 4.61
N GLY A 159 -8.21 -6.04 5.47
CA GLY A 159 -9.30 -5.12 5.82
C GLY A 159 -8.81 -3.78 6.38
N ILE A 160 -7.81 -3.80 7.28
CA ILE A 160 -7.19 -2.57 7.82
C ILE A 160 -6.46 -1.80 6.72
N LEU A 161 -5.76 -2.51 5.83
CA LEU A 161 -5.00 -1.91 4.72
C LEU A 161 -5.90 -1.23 3.70
N ILE A 162 -7.04 -1.85 3.33
CA ILE A 162 -8.00 -1.22 2.41
C ILE A 162 -8.65 0.01 3.03
N VAL A 163 -9.06 -0.04 4.30
CA VAL A 163 -9.60 1.12 5.01
C VAL A 163 -8.56 2.25 5.05
N SER A 164 -7.31 1.93 5.38
CA SER A 164 -6.21 2.89 5.39
C SER A 164 -5.96 3.52 4.02
N SER A 165 -6.04 2.74 2.94
CA SER A 165 -5.92 3.22 1.56
C SER A 165 -7.05 4.17 1.17
N PHE A 166 -8.29 3.90 1.58
CA PHE A 166 -9.41 4.83 1.40
C PHE A 166 -9.24 6.11 2.22
N VAL A 167 -8.72 6.02 3.45
CA VAL A 167 -8.38 7.21 4.26
C VAL A 167 -7.35 8.07 3.53
N VAL A 168 -6.31 7.47 2.95
CA VAL A 168 -5.32 8.17 2.12
C VAL A 168 -5.98 8.86 0.93
N LEU A 169 -6.86 8.17 0.18
CA LEU A 169 -7.57 8.76 -0.95
C LEU A 169 -8.45 9.95 -0.53
N ILE A 170 -9.28 9.79 0.49
CA ILE A 170 -10.20 10.83 0.97
C ILE A 170 -9.42 12.05 1.49
N THR A 171 -8.39 11.81 2.29
CA THR A 171 -7.57 12.90 2.86
C THR A 171 -6.73 13.58 1.80
N PHE A 172 -6.27 12.86 0.77
CA PHE A 172 -5.64 13.43 -0.42
C PHE A 172 -6.61 14.32 -1.21
N MET A 173 -7.83 13.85 -1.50
CA MET A 173 -8.83 14.62 -2.22
C MET A 173 -9.20 15.91 -1.49
N LYS A 174 -9.39 15.85 -0.15
CA LYS A 174 -9.61 17.05 0.69
C LYS A 174 -8.41 17.98 0.73
N SER A 175 -7.19 17.43 0.65
CA SER A 175 -5.96 18.21 0.67
C SER A 175 -5.54 18.70 -0.72
N LYS A 176 -6.15 18.20 -1.80
CA LYS A 176 -5.77 18.47 -3.19
C LYS A 176 -5.79 19.97 -3.50
N ALA A 177 -6.78 20.71 -3.00
CA ALA A 177 -6.82 22.17 -3.15
C ALA A 177 -5.58 22.82 -2.50
N ILE A 178 -5.26 22.49 -1.25
CA ILE A 178 -4.07 22.99 -0.54
C ILE A 178 -2.78 22.62 -1.28
N LEU A 179 -2.70 21.38 -1.78
CA LEU A 179 -1.57 20.87 -2.55
C LEU A 179 -1.50 21.50 -3.96
N SER A 180 -2.60 22.02 -4.50
CA SER A 180 -2.63 22.71 -5.80
C SER A 180 -2.23 24.20 -5.71
N TYR A 181 -2.38 24.83 -4.54
CA TYR A 181 -2.04 26.24 -4.31
C TYR A 181 -0.53 26.54 -4.16
N LEU A 182 0.35 25.63 -4.59
CA LEU A 182 1.81 25.80 -4.59
C LEU A 182 2.20 26.91 -5.58
N PRO A 183 2.76 28.07 -5.19
CA PRO A 183 3.27 29.06 -6.14
C PRO A 183 4.50 28.51 -6.88
N PRO A 184 4.71 28.76 -8.19
CA PRO A 184 5.88 28.26 -8.91
C PRO A 184 7.18 28.67 -8.18
N ASN A 185 8.11 27.74 -7.98
CA ASN A 185 9.44 28.08 -7.45
C ASN A 185 10.06 29.14 -8.36
N ASN A 186 10.58 30.21 -7.74
CA ASN A 186 11.66 31.00 -8.32
C ASN A 186 12.93 30.16 -8.34
#